data_AF-A0AA38I073-F1
#
_entry.id   AF-A0AA38I073-F1
#
_cell.length_a   1.000
_cell.length_b   1.000
_cell.length_c   1.000
_cell.angle_alpha   90.00
_cell.angle_beta   90.00
_cell.angle_gamma   90.00
#
_symmetry.space_group_name_H-M   'P 1'
#
loop_
_entity.id
_entity.type
_entity.pdbx_description
1 polymer ?
#
loop_
_entity_poly.entity_id
_entity_poly.type
_entity_poly.pdbx_seq_one_letter_code
_entity_poly.pdbx_strand_id
1 'polypeptide(L)'
;MSWPYLATLWFNIISVGISLQERSFEERINNLEKKLEKKDRQERRNNFIITGMEIREKTDAKEVEEFLKKEIEVEVKVLETIIIGKEESKKILIKTLWEEKQEVMKNKNKLKGNIDNDWTVQEQKIQKEIREAAKEQRKKGYTTRV
;
A
#
# COMPACT_ATOMS: atom_id res chain seq x y z
N MET A 1 -0.10 -13.73 -60.37
CA MET A 1 -0.10 -12.96 -59.10
C MET A 1 1.29 -12.38 -58.90
N SER A 2 1.43 -11.07 -58.73
CA SER A 2 2.75 -10.46 -58.59
C SER A 2 3.29 -10.64 -57.17
N TRP A 3 4.53 -11.11 -57.08
CA TRP A 3 5.36 -11.28 -55.87
C TRP A 3 5.19 -10.20 -54.78
N PRO A 4 5.10 -8.88 -55.09
CA PRO A 4 4.91 -7.84 -54.07
C PRO A 4 3.61 -7.93 -53.25
N TYR A 5 2.53 -8.49 -53.80
CA TYR A 5 1.27 -8.66 -53.04
C TYR A 5 1.36 -9.79 -52.00
N LEU A 6 2.13 -10.84 -52.29
CA LEU A 6 2.33 -11.94 -51.35
C LEU A 6 3.24 -11.51 -50.19
N ALA A 7 4.25 -10.69 -50.47
CA ALA A 7 5.15 -10.14 -49.44
C ALA A 7 4.42 -9.20 -48.46
N THR A 8 3.54 -8.33 -48.98
CA THR A 8 2.74 -7.42 -48.15
C THR A 8 1.69 -8.16 -47.32
N LEU A 9 1.04 -9.19 -47.89
CA LEU A 9 0.11 -10.04 -47.15
C LEU A 9 0.81 -10.80 -46.02
N TRP A 10 2.00 -11.36 -46.29
CA TRP A 10 2.79 -12.09 -45.29
C TRP A 10 3.29 -11.16 -44.17
N PHE A 11 3.74 -9.95 -44.52
CA PHE A 11 4.15 -8.94 -43.54
C PHE A 11 2.99 -8.51 -42.63
N ASN A 12 1.79 -8.30 -43.18
CA ASN A 12 0.60 -7.99 -42.39
C ASN A 12 0.20 -9.14 -41.45
N ILE A 13 0.23 -10.39 -41.93
CA ILE A 13 -0.07 -11.56 -41.08
C ILE A 13 0.92 -11.66 -39.91
N ILE A 14 2.20 -11.44 -40.15
CA ILE A 14 3.24 -11.44 -39.11
C ILE A 14 3.04 -10.29 -38.13
N SER A 15 2.80 -9.07 -38.64
CA SER A 15 2.57 -7.90 -37.79
C SER A 15 1.36 -8.09 -36.88
N VAL A 16 0.26 -8.63 -37.41
CA VAL A 16 -0.92 -8.98 -36.61
C VAL A 16 -0.60 -10.05 -35.58
N GLY A 17 0.16 -11.09 -35.97
CA GLY A 17 0.61 -12.14 -35.05
C GLY A 17 1.47 -11.61 -33.89
N ILE A 18 2.43 -10.72 -34.18
CA ILE A 18 3.28 -10.06 -33.17
C ILE A 18 2.40 -9.20 -32.24
N SER A 19 1.46 -8.41 -32.78
CA SER A 19 0.58 -7.57 -31.97
C SER A 19 -0.36 -8.36 -31.05
N LEU A 20 -0.85 -9.52 -31.51
CA LEU A 20 -1.65 -10.44 -30.69
C LEU A 20 -0.81 -11.05 -29.58
N GLN A 21 0.44 -11.40 -29.89
CA GLN A 21 1.38 -11.96 -28.93
C GLN A 21 1.75 -10.92 -27.87
N GLU A 22 2.05 -9.68 -28.25
CA GLU A 22 2.30 -8.55 -27.33
C GLU A 22 1.14 -8.32 -26.36
N ARG A 23 -0.11 -8.23 -26.87
CA ARG A 23 -1.30 -8.10 -26.02
C ARG A 23 -1.45 -9.24 -25.03
N SER A 24 -1.20 -10.48 -25.47
CA SER A 24 -1.27 -11.65 -24.59
C SER A 24 -0.19 -11.61 -23.49
N PHE A 25 0.99 -11.06 -23.78
CA PHE A 25 2.03 -10.86 -22.79
C PHE A 25 1.68 -9.75 -21.80
N GLU A 26 1.15 -8.63 -22.27
CA GLU A 26 0.69 -7.54 -21.41
C GLU A 26 -0.40 -8.00 -20.42
N GLU A 27 -1.39 -8.77 -20.90
CA GLU A 27 -2.42 -9.34 -20.04
C GLU A 27 -1.85 -10.29 -18.98
N ARG A 28 -0.86 -11.11 -19.36
CA ARG A 28 -0.18 -12.01 -18.42
C ARG A 28 0.63 -11.24 -17.38
N ILE A 29 1.36 -10.20 -17.78
CA ILE A 29 2.11 -9.34 -16.87
C ILE A 29 1.15 -8.65 -15.90
N ASN A 30 0.09 -8.02 -16.39
CA ASN A 30 -0.90 -7.34 -15.57
C ASN A 30 -1.59 -8.32 -14.58
N ASN A 31 -1.91 -9.53 -15.02
CA ASN A 31 -2.45 -10.56 -14.13
C ASN A 31 -1.45 -11.03 -13.07
N LEU A 32 -0.16 -11.09 -13.39
CA LEU A 32 0.90 -11.41 -12.42
C LEU A 32 1.06 -10.27 -11.41
N GLU A 33 1.10 -9.02 -11.86
CA GLU A 33 1.16 -7.84 -11.00
C GLU A 33 -0.02 -7.80 -10.03
N LYS A 34 -1.25 -8.01 -10.52
CA LYS A 34 -2.45 -8.09 -9.67
C LYS A 34 -2.40 -9.22 -8.65
N LYS A 35 -1.82 -10.37 -9.03
CA LYS A 35 -1.66 -11.51 -8.10
C LYS A 35 -0.62 -11.21 -7.02
N LEU A 36 0.49 -10.59 -7.38
CA LEU A 36 1.52 -10.15 -6.42
C LEU A 36 0.96 -9.10 -5.47
N GLU A 37 0.27 -8.09 -5.98
CA GLU A 37 -0.35 -7.05 -5.16
C GLU A 37 -1.39 -7.63 -4.18
N LYS A 38 -2.20 -8.59 -4.61
CA LYS A 38 -3.16 -9.27 -3.72
C LYS A 38 -2.48 -10.03 -2.59
N LYS A 39 -1.35 -10.69 -2.87
CA LYS A 39 -0.56 -11.39 -1.84
C LYS A 39 0.05 -10.40 -0.86
N ASP A 40 0.71 -9.35 -1.37
CA ASP A 40 1.30 -8.29 -0.55
C ASP A 40 0.24 -7.62 0.33
N ARG A 41 -0.96 -7.37 -0.21
CA ARG A 41 -2.08 -6.83 0.55
C ARG A 41 -2.50 -7.78 1.67
N GLN A 42 -2.57 -9.08 1.42
CA GLN A 42 -2.94 -10.05 2.46
C GLN A 42 -1.91 -10.11 3.59
N GLU A 43 -0.62 -10.06 3.26
CA GLU A 43 0.46 -10.07 4.26
C GLU A 43 0.52 -8.78 5.08
N ARG A 44 0.34 -7.63 4.42
CA ARG A 44 0.36 -6.30 5.09
C ARG A 44 -0.96 -5.91 5.73
N ARG A 45 -2.03 -6.67 5.47
CA ARG A 45 -3.38 -6.37 5.97
C ARG A 45 -3.42 -6.15 7.46
N ASN A 46 -2.59 -6.87 8.22
CA ASN A 46 -2.56 -6.81 9.68
C ASN A 46 -1.46 -5.89 10.24
N ASN A 47 -0.72 -5.22 9.36
CA ASN A 47 0.36 -4.32 9.75
C ASN A 47 -0.18 -2.89 9.88
N PHE A 48 0.33 -2.16 10.86
CA PHE A 48 0.12 -0.72 10.97
C PHE A 48 1.42 -0.02 11.34
N ILE A 49 1.49 1.26 11.02
CA ILE A 49 2.65 2.10 11.23
C ILE A 49 2.29 3.14 12.27
N ILE A 50 3.08 3.22 13.35
CA ILE A 50 2.99 4.30 14.33
C ILE A 50 4.09 5.32 14.05
N THR A 51 3.70 6.58 14.08
CA THR A 51 4.61 7.73 14.07
C THR A 51 4.34 8.61 15.29
N GLY A 52 5.39 9.21 15.86
CA GLY A 52 5.29 10.05 17.06
C GLY A 52 5.64 9.37 18.39
N MET A 53 6.14 8.13 18.36
CA MET A 53 6.73 7.48 19.54
C MET A 53 8.22 7.82 19.63
N GLU A 54 8.75 8.06 20.84
CA GLU A 54 10.19 8.22 21.05
C GLU A 54 10.91 6.87 20.85
N ILE A 55 11.49 6.70 19.67
CA ILE A 55 12.10 5.43 19.26
C ILE A 55 13.55 5.36 19.74
N ARG A 56 13.77 4.56 20.79
CA ARG A 56 15.09 4.08 21.21
C ARG A 56 15.61 3.01 20.23
N GLU A 57 16.93 2.78 20.20
CA GLU A 57 17.60 1.89 19.24
C GLU A 57 17.11 0.43 19.26
N LYS A 58 16.48 -0.01 20.35
CA LYS A 58 15.77 -1.28 20.46
C LYS A 58 14.40 -1.01 21.07
N THR A 59 13.38 -0.95 20.23
CA THR A 59 11.99 -0.91 20.70
C THR A 59 11.46 -2.34 20.76
N ASP A 60 11.30 -2.84 21.98
CA ASP A 60 10.76 -4.16 22.22
C ASP A 60 9.23 -4.16 22.04
N ALA A 61 8.67 -5.30 21.62
CA ALA A 61 7.23 -5.46 21.46
C ALA A 61 6.45 -5.05 22.74
N LYS A 62 7.01 -5.33 23.93
CA LYS A 62 6.40 -4.97 25.22
C LYS A 62 6.29 -3.46 25.45
N GLU A 63 7.27 -2.67 25.02
CA GLU A 63 7.20 -1.20 25.16
C GLU A 63 6.06 -0.64 24.31
N VAL A 64 5.84 -1.21 23.12
CA VAL A 64 4.74 -0.85 22.24
C VAL A 64 3.39 -1.26 22.83
N GLU A 65 3.29 -2.46 23.41
CA GLU A 65 2.07 -2.92 24.09
C GLU A 65 1.71 -2.01 25.28
N GLU A 66 2.69 -1.66 26.12
CA GLU A 66 2.49 -0.73 27.23
C GLU A 66 2.09 0.67 26.76
N PHE A 67 2.70 1.15 25.68
CA PHE A 67 2.37 2.44 25.10
C PHE A 67 0.93 2.48 24.57
N LEU A 68 0.51 1.43 23.85
CA LEU A 68 -0.86 1.30 23.34
C LEU A 68 -1.88 1.18 24.49
N LYS A 69 -1.53 0.46 25.55
CA LYS A 69 -2.38 0.35 26.76
C LYS A 69 -2.49 1.68 27.50
N LYS A 70 -1.43 2.49 27.56
CA LYS A 70 -1.42 3.80 28.23
C LYS A 70 -2.13 4.89 27.44
N GLU A 71 -1.94 4.97 26.12
CA GLU A 71 -2.54 6.04 25.31
C GLU A 71 -3.97 5.72 24.87
N ILE A 72 -4.25 4.46 24.57
CA ILE A 72 -5.51 4.06 23.91
C ILE A 72 -6.40 3.20 24.82
N GLU A 73 -5.87 2.68 25.94
CA GLU A 73 -6.53 1.69 26.82
C GLU A 73 -6.91 0.40 26.09
N VAL A 74 -6.19 0.07 25.01
CA VAL A 74 -6.38 -1.17 24.25
C VAL A 74 -5.22 -2.11 24.56
N GLU A 75 -5.55 -3.33 24.98
CA GLU A 75 -4.59 -4.38 25.22
C GLU A 75 -4.33 -5.13 23.92
N VAL A 76 -3.21 -4.82 23.28
CA VAL A 76 -2.86 -5.34 21.96
C VAL A 76 -1.79 -6.40 22.09
N LYS A 77 -1.95 -7.53 21.40
CA LYS A 77 -0.87 -8.50 21.23
C LYS A 77 -0.01 -8.18 20.01
N VAL A 78 1.23 -7.78 20.25
CA VAL A 78 2.19 -7.45 19.19
C VAL A 78 3.01 -8.70 18.83
N LEU A 79 3.00 -9.07 17.54
CA LEU A 79 3.77 -10.22 17.05
C LEU A 79 5.20 -9.82 16.72
N GLU A 80 5.38 -8.69 16.06
CA GLU A 80 6.69 -8.21 15.60
C GLU A 80 6.69 -6.69 15.48
N THR A 81 7.80 -6.07 15.88
CA THR A 81 8.07 -4.64 15.72
C THR A 81 9.30 -4.43 14.85
N ILE A 82 9.17 -3.59 13.83
CA ILE A 82 10.27 -3.24 12.92
C ILE A 82 10.38 -1.73 12.89
N ILE A 83 11.55 -1.20 13.23
CA ILE A 83 11.82 0.23 13.12
C ILE A 83 12.17 0.53 11.66
N ILE A 84 11.43 1.47 11.06
CA ILE A 84 11.60 1.91 9.67
C ILE A 84 11.83 3.42 9.66
N GLY A 85 12.96 3.87 9.10
CA GLY A 85 13.24 5.30 8.92
C GLY A 85 14.65 5.69 9.34
N LYS A 86 15.04 6.93 9.02
CA LYS A 86 16.31 7.56 9.45
C LYS A 86 16.05 8.52 10.60
N GLU A 87 17.10 8.90 11.33
CA GLU A 87 17.13 9.67 12.60
C GLU A 87 15.93 10.59 12.87
N GLU A 88 15.54 11.47 11.95
CA GLU A 88 14.46 12.46 12.16
C GLU A 88 13.03 11.94 11.85
N SER A 89 12.89 10.79 11.19
CA SER A 89 11.61 10.24 10.73
C SER A 89 11.50 8.74 11.02
N LYS A 90 11.98 8.32 12.20
CA LYS A 90 11.78 6.95 12.66
C LYS A 90 10.28 6.66 12.80
N LYS A 91 9.85 5.55 12.22
CA LYS A 91 8.50 4.99 12.30
C LYS A 91 8.61 3.57 12.83
N ILE A 92 7.57 3.08 13.49
CA ILE A 92 7.51 1.67 13.91
C ILE A 92 6.43 0.99 13.07
N LEU A 93 6.84 -0.04 12.31
CA LEU A 93 5.93 -0.98 11.70
C LEU A 93 5.64 -2.08 12.72
N ILE A 94 4.36 -2.34 12.95
CA ILE A 94 3.89 -3.31 13.94
C ILE A 94 3.04 -4.34 13.22
N LYS A 95 3.37 -5.61 13.40
CA LYS A 95 2.57 -6.73 12.94
C LYS A 95 1.71 -7.24 14.10
N THR A 96 0.41 -7.36 13.86
CA THR A 96 -0.56 -7.80 14.87
C THR A 96 -1.59 -8.76 14.26
N LEU A 97 -2.58 -9.18 15.03
CA LEU A 97 -3.76 -9.87 14.50
C LEU A 97 -4.76 -8.86 13.90
N TRP A 98 -5.63 -9.35 13.02
CA TRP A 98 -6.62 -8.48 12.35
C TRP A 98 -7.56 -7.78 13.34
N GLU A 99 -8.02 -8.49 14.37
CA GLU A 99 -8.94 -7.98 15.39
C GLU A 99 -8.31 -6.81 16.16
N GLU A 100 -7.10 -7.03 16.65
CA GLU A 100 -6.27 -6.04 17.34
C GLU A 100 -6.06 -4.77 16.50
N LYS A 101 -5.71 -4.95 15.22
CA LYS A 101 -5.57 -3.82 14.30
C LYS A 101 -6.87 -3.02 14.17
N GLN A 102 -8.03 -3.68 14.13
CA GLN A 102 -9.31 -2.97 14.06
C GLN A 102 -9.57 -2.13 15.31
N GLU A 103 -9.23 -2.64 16.50
CA GLU A 103 -9.38 -1.89 17.74
C GLU A 103 -8.45 -0.68 17.81
N VAL A 104 -7.18 -0.87 17.45
CA VAL A 104 -6.20 0.22 17.36
C VAL A 104 -6.66 1.27 16.35
N MET A 105 -7.13 0.86 15.18
CA MET A 105 -7.57 1.78 14.13
C MET A 105 -8.85 2.53 14.48
N LYS A 106 -9.76 1.95 15.27
CA LYS A 106 -10.95 2.64 15.80
C LYS A 106 -10.57 3.73 16.79
N ASN A 107 -9.60 3.43 17.64
CA ASN A 107 -9.20 4.33 18.73
C ASN A 107 -7.99 5.21 18.38
N LYS A 108 -7.48 5.15 17.13
CA LYS A 108 -6.32 5.93 16.66
C LYS A 108 -6.42 7.44 16.89
N ASN A 109 -7.64 7.98 16.98
CA ASN A 109 -7.88 9.39 17.23
C ASN A 109 -7.52 9.83 18.66
N LYS A 110 -7.35 8.88 19.59
CA LYS A 110 -6.92 9.14 20.97
C LYS A 110 -5.40 9.23 21.10
N LEU A 111 -4.66 8.67 20.15
CA LEU A 111 -3.19 8.70 20.16
C LEU A 111 -2.70 10.13 19.91
N LYS A 112 -1.68 10.58 20.65
CA LYS A 112 -1.02 11.87 20.36
C LYS A 112 -0.18 11.83 19.08
N GLY A 113 0.23 10.62 18.67
CA GLY A 113 0.90 10.37 17.39
C GLY A 113 -0.07 10.14 16.24
N ASN A 114 0.43 9.57 15.15
CA ASN A 114 -0.39 9.19 14.01
C ASN A 114 -0.21 7.69 13.71
N ILE A 115 -1.34 6.99 13.55
CA ILE A 115 -1.39 5.57 13.17
C ILE A 115 -1.90 5.47 11.74
N ASP A 116 -1.03 4.97 10.87
CA ASP A 116 -1.32 4.77 9.46
C ASP A 116 -1.34 3.28 9.12
N ASN A 117 -2.09 2.93 8.08
CA ASN A 117 -2.03 1.58 7.51
C ASN A 117 -0.73 1.40 6.72
N ASP A 118 -0.15 0.20 6.78
CA ASP A 118 0.95 -0.20 5.89
C ASP A 118 0.40 -0.51 4.50
N TRP A 119 0.25 0.55 3.70
CA TRP A 119 -0.20 0.46 2.32
C TRP A 119 0.89 -0.07 1.39
N THR A 120 0.47 -0.85 0.38
CA THR A 120 1.35 -1.21 -0.74
C THR A 120 1.74 0.04 -1.54
N VAL A 121 2.81 -0.04 -2.35
CA VAL A 121 3.25 1.08 -3.19
C VAL A 121 2.14 1.55 -4.14
N GLN A 122 1.33 0.62 -4.67
CA GLN A 122 0.20 0.94 -5.53
C GLN A 122 -0.92 1.64 -4.76
N GLU A 123 -1.27 1.15 -3.57
CA GLU A 123 -2.25 1.82 -2.70
C GLU A 123 -1.81 3.22 -2.26
N GLN A 124 -0.52 3.41 -1.97
CA GLN A 124 0.03 4.72 -1.64
C GLN A 124 -0.12 5.70 -2.81
N LYS A 125 0.10 5.24 -4.05
CA LYS A 125 -0.12 6.06 -5.25
C LYS A 125 -1.60 6.43 -5.39
N ILE A 126 -2.50 5.45 -5.30
CA ILE A 126 -3.94 5.67 -5.40
C ILE A 126 -4.40 6.67 -4.32
N GLN A 127 -3.96 6.51 -3.08
CA GLN A 127 -4.34 7.44 -2.02
C GLN A 127 -3.78 8.85 -2.26
N LYS A 128 -2.55 8.94 -2.78
CA LYS A 128 -1.94 10.23 -3.14
C LYS A 128 -2.78 10.94 -4.21
N GLU A 129 -3.18 10.22 -5.26
CA GLU A 129 -4.05 10.72 -6.32
C GLU A 129 -5.41 11.17 -5.77
N ILE A 130 -6.04 10.38 -4.91
CA ILE A 130 -7.31 10.75 -4.24
C ILE A 130 -7.13 12.04 -3.42
N ARG A 131 -6.04 12.16 -2.66
CA ARG A 131 -5.76 13.36 -1.85
C ARG A 131 -5.50 14.58 -2.73
N GLU A 132 -4.80 14.42 -3.84
CA GLU A 132 -4.53 15.50 -4.80
C GLU A 132 -5.82 15.96 -5.48
N ALA A 133 -6.64 15.03 -5.97
CA ALA A 133 -7.95 15.33 -6.54
C ALA A 133 -8.86 16.05 -5.52
N ALA A 134 -8.86 15.61 -4.27
CA ALA A 134 -9.64 16.26 -3.23
C ALA A 134 -9.12 17.65 -2.86
N LYS A 135 -7.79 17.88 -2.88
CA LYS A 135 -7.20 19.22 -2.71
C LYS A 135 -7.63 20.15 -3.83
N GLU A 136 -7.66 19.68 -5.07
CA GLU A 136 -8.14 20.49 -6.20
C GLU A 136 -9.63 20.82 -6.07
N GLN A 137 -10.46 19.87 -5.66
CA GLN A 137 -11.88 20.11 -5.43
C GLN A 137 -12.12 21.11 -4.28
N ARG A 138 -11.32 21.07 -3.21
CA ARG A 138 -11.36 22.08 -2.13
C ARG A 138 -10.91 23.46 -2.61
N LYS A 139 -9.86 23.55 -3.44
CA LYS A 139 -9.44 24.82 -4.06
C LYS A 139 -10.56 25.43 -4.91
N LYS A 140 -11.39 24.59 -5.53
CA LYS A 140 -12.57 24.99 -6.30
C LYS A 140 -13.81 25.28 -5.43
N GLY A 141 -13.69 25.22 -4.10
CA GLY A 141 -14.76 25.55 -3.14
C GLY A 141 -15.69 24.38 -2.78
N TYR A 142 -15.45 23.16 -3.30
CA TYR A 142 -16.27 22.01 -2.99
C TYR A 142 -15.83 21.33 -1.68
N THR A 143 -16.80 20.97 -0.84
CA THR A 143 -16.54 20.21 0.39
C THR A 143 -16.33 18.74 0.05
N THR A 144 -15.08 18.27 0.16
CA THR A 144 -14.73 16.86 -0.02
C THR A 144 -14.29 16.22 1.28
N ARG A 145 -14.88 15.06 1.60
CA ARG A 145 -14.35 14.12 2.60
C ARG A 145 -13.30 13.25 1.92
N VAL A 146 -12.14 13.12 2.57
CA VAL A 146 -10.99 12.32 2.15
C VAL A 146 -10.67 11.33 3.25
#